data_AF-A0A3P1SCR0-F1
#
_entry.id   AF-A0A3P1SCR0-F1
#
_cell.length_a   1.000
_cell.length_b   1.000
_cell.length_c   1.000
_cell.angle_alpha   90.00
_cell.angle_beta   90.00
_cell.angle_gamma   90.00
#
_symmetry.space_group_name_H-M   'P 1'
#
loop_
_entity.id
_entity.type
_entity.pdbx_description
1 polymer ?
#
loop_
_entity_poly.entity_id
_entity_poly.type
_entity_poly.pdbx_seq_one_letter_code
_entity_poly.pdbx_strand_id
1 'polypeptide(L)'
;MTLPSPLLTAAQCEAGKATDNLMTVDKAQKHANYRFVATYDGKSISLKEELRNKLWAEGKLTASDIKAAYPTFVFDYTKPLMVQAYWFDAEKAYAPALYDTALKLTVGDSARFIKRGEAKTLTLVDPATLNCRALLSRMTTKLPRILRLRKSPRQTRRQRIRRAPRSSLRLPRLVSNPPCSLLLLSLLSVAERLP
;
A
#
# COMPACT_ATOMS: atom_id res chain seq x y z
N MET A 1 -3.93 -31.81 -5.04
CA MET A 1 -3.90 -30.38 -5.39
C MET A 1 -4.45 -29.59 -4.22
N THR A 2 -3.76 -28.55 -3.80
CA THR A 2 -4.20 -27.62 -2.76
C THR A 2 -5.25 -26.65 -3.32
N LEU A 3 -6.32 -26.40 -2.56
CA LEU A 3 -7.43 -25.54 -2.97
C LEU A 3 -7.05 -24.06 -2.74
N PRO A 4 -7.34 -23.16 -3.70
CA PRO A 4 -7.15 -21.74 -3.51
C PRO A 4 -8.07 -21.20 -2.43
N SER A 5 -7.46 -20.70 -1.36
CA SER A 5 -8.14 -19.97 -0.30
C SER A 5 -7.68 -18.51 -0.37
N PRO A 6 -8.49 -17.59 -0.93
CA PRO A 6 -8.12 -16.19 -0.91
C PRO A 6 -8.08 -15.68 0.52
N LEU A 7 -7.17 -14.74 0.81
CA LEU A 7 -7.14 -14.01 2.07
C LEU A 7 -7.46 -12.55 1.79
N LEU A 8 -8.40 -11.98 2.54
CA LEU A 8 -8.86 -10.61 2.39
C LEU A 8 -8.34 -9.77 3.56
N THR A 9 -7.73 -8.63 3.25
CA THR A 9 -7.21 -7.67 4.23
C THR A 9 -7.82 -6.31 3.95
N ALA A 10 -8.41 -5.68 4.97
CA ALA A 10 -8.94 -4.33 4.84
C ALA A 10 -7.82 -3.29 4.74
N ALA A 11 -8.11 -2.16 4.10
CA ALA A 11 -7.24 -0.99 4.10
C ALA A 11 -6.89 -0.58 5.53
N GLN A 12 -5.62 -0.26 5.76
CA GLN A 12 -5.10 0.13 7.07
C GLN A 12 -4.00 1.18 6.95
N CYS A 13 -3.54 1.72 8.07
CA CYS A 13 -2.44 2.68 8.08
C CYS A 13 -1.11 1.96 8.30
N GLU A 14 -0.22 2.05 7.30
CA GLU A 14 1.15 1.53 7.37
C GLU A 14 2.14 2.66 7.10
N ALA A 15 3.12 2.82 8.01
CA ALA A 15 4.14 3.87 7.91
C ALA A 15 3.58 5.29 7.64
N GLY A 16 2.38 5.59 8.17
CA GLY A 16 1.73 6.90 8.00
C GLY A 16 0.95 7.10 6.73
N LYS A 17 0.81 6.06 5.90
CA LYS A 17 0.06 6.10 4.65
C LYS A 17 -1.06 5.06 4.71
N ALA A 18 -2.18 5.37 4.06
CA ALA A 18 -3.25 4.41 3.89
C ALA A 18 -2.83 3.36 2.86
N THR A 19 -3.02 2.09 3.19
CA THR A 19 -2.95 0.97 2.24
C THR A 19 -4.31 0.77 1.58
N ASP A 20 -4.35 0.06 0.46
CA ASP A 20 -5.61 -0.36 -0.15
C ASP A 20 -6.08 -1.68 0.47
N ASN A 21 -7.36 -2.01 0.27
CA ASN A 21 -7.90 -3.32 0.55
C ASN A 21 -7.26 -4.34 -0.41
N LEU A 22 -6.89 -5.49 0.14
CA LEU A 22 -6.07 -6.47 -0.56
C LEU A 22 -6.74 -7.85 -0.53
N MET A 23 -6.73 -8.52 -1.68
CA MET A 23 -6.97 -9.94 -1.81
C MET A 23 -5.63 -10.61 -2.14
N THR A 24 -5.28 -11.68 -1.44
CA THR A 24 -4.06 -12.46 -1.68
C THR A 24 -4.38 -13.93 -1.89
N VAL A 25 -3.53 -14.62 -2.64
CA VAL A 25 -3.63 -16.07 -2.88
C VAL A 25 -2.24 -16.69 -2.88
N ASP A 26 -2.15 -17.97 -2.57
CA ASP A 26 -0.90 -18.72 -2.74
C ASP A 26 -0.69 -19.03 -4.23
N LYS A 27 0.40 -18.47 -4.79
CA LYS A 27 0.77 -18.63 -6.19
C LYS A 27 1.03 -20.09 -6.59
N ALA A 28 1.42 -20.95 -5.65
CA ALA A 28 1.62 -22.37 -5.91
C ALA A 28 0.31 -23.08 -6.33
N GLN A 29 -0.84 -22.47 -6.06
CA GLN A 29 -2.18 -23.01 -6.36
C GLN A 29 -2.72 -22.54 -7.72
N LYS A 30 -1.90 -21.85 -8.53
CA LYS A 30 -2.29 -21.32 -9.84
C LYS A 30 -2.84 -22.44 -10.72
N HIS A 31 -4.04 -22.21 -11.27
CA HIS A 31 -4.61 -23.06 -12.30
C HIS A 31 -5.53 -22.25 -13.23
N ALA A 32 -5.55 -22.60 -14.51
CA ALA A 32 -6.33 -21.90 -15.54
C ALA A 32 -7.85 -21.99 -15.29
N ASN A 33 -8.32 -23.05 -14.63
CA ASN A 33 -9.74 -23.29 -14.37
C ASN A 33 -10.26 -22.62 -13.10
N TYR A 34 -9.39 -22.07 -12.24
CA TYR A 34 -9.87 -21.35 -11.05
C TYR A 34 -10.51 -20.00 -11.44
N ARG A 35 -11.66 -19.74 -10.82
CA ARG A 35 -12.42 -18.49 -10.91
C ARG A 35 -12.62 -17.97 -9.50
N PHE A 36 -12.48 -16.66 -9.33
CA PHE A 36 -12.78 -16.01 -8.06
C PHE A 36 -14.01 -15.14 -8.29
N VAL A 37 -15.05 -15.39 -7.52
CA VAL A 37 -16.30 -14.65 -7.61
C VAL A 37 -16.41 -13.74 -6.41
N ALA A 38 -16.50 -12.44 -6.67
CA ALA A 38 -16.78 -11.42 -5.68
C ALA A 38 -18.28 -11.16 -5.65
N THR A 39 -18.91 -11.35 -4.49
CA THR A 39 -20.32 -11.08 -4.24
C THR A 39 -20.44 -9.91 -3.28
N TYR A 40 -21.21 -8.90 -3.66
CA TYR A 40 -21.42 -7.69 -2.89
C TYR A 40 -22.86 -7.23 -3.11
N ASP A 41 -23.61 -7.02 -2.03
CA ASP A 41 -25.00 -6.53 -2.08
C ASP A 41 -25.90 -7.33 -3.05
N GLY A 42 -25.77 -8.66 -3.03
CA GLY A 42 -26.49 -9.56 -3.93
C GLY A 42 -26.00 -9.59 -5.39
N LYS A 43 -25.05 -8.73 -5.76
CA LYS A 43 -24.43 -8.73 -7.09
C LYS A 43 -23.16 -9.56 -7.08
N SER A 44 -23.02 -10.47 -8.03
CA SER A 44 -21.87 -11.37 -8.13
C SER A 44 -21.10 -11.13 -9.42
N ILE A 45 -19.79 -10.96 -9.34
CA ILE A 45 -18.92 -10.85 -10.51
C ILE A 45 -17.80 -11.88 -10.42
N SER A 46 -17.52 -12.57 -11.53
CA SER A 46 -16.32 -13.41 -11.65
C SER A 46 -15.17 -12.53 -12.14
N LEU A 47 -14.02 -12.56 -11.46
CA LEU A 47 -12.83 -11.80 -11.84
C LEU A 47 -12.44 -12.09 -13.29
N LYS A 48 -12.24 -11.02 -14.07
CA LYS A 48 -11.77 -11.04 -15.47
C LYS A 48 -10.42 -11.72 -15.56
N GLU A 49 -10.10 -12.20 -16.75
CA GLU A 49 -8.84 -12.90 -16.99
C GLU A 49 -7.63 -12.05 -16.66
N GLU A 50 -7.63 -10.76 -17.02
CA GLU A 50 -6.50 -9.86 -16.71
C GLU A 50 -6.23 -9.79 -15.19
N LEU A 51 -7.30 -9.66 -14.39
CA LEU A 51 -7.18 -9.62 -12.93
C LEU A 51 -6.74 -10.95 -12.34
N ARG A 52 -7.23 -12.09 -12.87
CA ARG A 52 -6.77 -13.41 -12.42
C ARG A 52 -5.29 -13.61 -12.75
N ASN A 53 -4.86 -13.18 -13.94
CA ASN A 53 -3.46 -13.27 -14.36
C ASN A 53 -2.56 -12.40 -13.47
N LYS A 54 -3.00 -11.17 -13.16
CA LYS A 54 -2.32 -10.30 -12.19
C LYS A 54 -2.24 -10.94 -10.80
N LEU A 55 -3.38 -11.42 -10.29
CA LEU A 55 -3.46 -12.08 -8.98
C LEU A 55 -2.51 -13.28 -8.89
N TRP A 56 -2.39 -14.10 -9.95
CA TRP A 56 -1.47 -15.23 -9.96
C TRP A 56 0.01 -14.84 -10.15
N ALA A 57 0.29 -13.76 -10.88
CA ALA A 57 1.66 -13.28 -11.06
C ALA A 57 2.20 -12.62 -9.78
N GLU A 58 1.41 -11.72 -9.20
CA GLU A 58 1.82 -10.93 -8.03
C GLU A 58 1.50 -11.61 -6.70
N GLY A 59 0.56 -12.57 -6.69
CA GLY A 59 0.03 -13.21 -5.48
C GLY A 59 -0.97 -12.33 -4.73
N LYS A 60 -1.29 -11.17 -5.29
CA LYS A 60 -2.16 -10.17 -4.66
C LYS A 60 -2.92 -9.35 -5.70
N LEU A 61 -4.05 -8.79 -5.28
CA LEU A 61 -4.90 -7.91 -6.07
C LEU A 61 -5.52 -6.85 -5.16
N THR A 62 -5.54 -5.60 -5.60
CA THR A 62 -6.10 -4.49 -4.81
C THR A 62 -7.56 -4.23 -5.16
N ALA A 63 -8.32 -3.61 -4.25
CA ALA A 63 -9.68 -3.17 -4.56
C ALA A 63 -9.69 -2.10 -5.66
N SER A 64 -8.66 -1.25 -5.77
CA SER A 64 -8.50 -0.30 -6.87
C SER A 64 -8.42 -1.00 -8.24
N ASP A 65 -7.69 -2.11 -8.34
CA ASP A 65 -7.61 -2.90 -9.58
C ASP A 65 -9.00 -3.44 -9.99
N ILE A 66 -9.76 -3.94 -9.01
CA ILE A 66 -11.12 -4.45 -9.25
C ILE A 66 -12.04 -3.31 -9.68
N LYS A 67 -11.99 -2.16 -9.00
CA LYS A 67 -12.79 -0.98 -9.34
C LYS A 67 -12.49 -0.47 -10.75
N ALA A 68 -11.22 -0.47 -11.15
CA ALA A 68 -10.82 -0.06 -12.51
C ALA A 68 -11.37 -1.01 -13.58
N ALA A 69 -11.37 -2.32 -13.32
CA ALA A 69 -11.87 -3.32 -14.25
C ALA A 69 -13.41 -3.42 -14.30
N TYR A 70 -14.09 -2.98 -13.24
CA TYR A 70 -15.55 -3.02 -13.07
C TYR A 70 -16.08 -1.67 -12.55
N PRO A 71 -16.11 -0.62 -13.38
CA PRO A 71 -16.54 0.72 -12.95
C PRO A 71 -18.01 0.77 -12.49
N THR A 72 -18.85 -0.14 -12.98
CA THR A 72 -20.26 -0.28 -12.58
C THR A 72 -20.45 -1.02 -11.25
N PHE A 73 -19.39 -1.65 -10.74
CA PHE A 73 -19.40 -2.36 -9.46
C PHE A 73 -18.91 -1.41 -8.36
N VAL A 74 -19.85 -0.59 -7.87
CA VAL A 74 -19.58 0.41 -6.84
C VAL A 74 -19.55 -0.26 -5.46
N PHE A 75 -18.41 -0.20 -4.79
CA PHE A 75 -18.26 -0.63 -3.42
C PHE A 75 -18.79 0.44 -2.47
N ASP A 76 -19.77 0.09 -1.64
CA ASP A 76 -20.09 0.81 -0.41
C ASP A 76 -19.40 0.11 0.77
N TYR A 77 -18.51 0.84 1.42
CA TYR A 77 -17.62 0.36 2.48
C TYR A 77 -18.35 -0.03 3.78
N THR A 78 -19.68 0.09 3.85
CA THR A 78 -20.48 -0.35 5.00
C THR A 78 -20.96 -1.79 4.89
N LYS A 79 -20.92 -2.40 3.70
CA LYS A 79 -21.42 -3.76 3.47
C LYS A 79 -20.27 -4.78 3.33
N PRO A 80 -20.52 -6.05 3.72
CA PRO A 80 -19.53 -7.11 3.54
C PRO A 80 -19.36 -7.48 2.07
N LEU A 81 -18.10 -7.55 1.63
CA LEU A 81 -17.69 -8.21 0.39
C LEU A 81 -17.43 -9.68 0.68
N MET A 82 -18.01 -10.57 -0.12
CA MET A 82 -17.71 -12.00 -0.07
C MET A 82 -16.89 -12.40 -1.30
N VAL A 83 -15.84 -13.19 -1.12
CA VAL A 83 -15.06 -13.77 -2.22
C VAL A 83 -15.05 -15.28 -2.08
N GLN A 84 -15.49 -15.96 -3.13
CA GLN A 84 -15.56 -17.41 -3.20
C GLN A 84 -14.72 -17.91 -4.38
N ALA A 85 -13.88 -18.92 -4.14
CA ALA A 85 -13.21 -19.63 -5.21
C ALA A 85 -14.14 -20.66 -5.84
N TYR A 86 -14.07 -20.78 -7.16
CA TYR A 86 -14.79 -21.75 -7.97
C TYR A 86 -13.82 -22.42 -8.93
N TRP A 87 -14.15 -23.65 -9.31
CA TRP A 87 -13.53 -24.34 -10.43
C TRP A 87 -14.48 -24.29 -11.62
N PHE A 88 -14.02 -23.76 -12.75
CA PHE A 88 -14.74 -23.82 -14.01
C PHE A 88 -14.41 -25.13 -14.73
N ASP A 89 -15.40 -26.00 -14.85
CA ASP A 89 -15.26 -27.28 -15.53
C ASP A 89 -15.35 -27.10 -17.06
N ALA A 90 -14.24 -26.64 -17.65
CA ALA A 90 -14.14 -26.39 -19.09
C ALA A 90 -14.34 -27.67 -19.91
N GLU A 91 -13.79 -28.78 -19.41
CA GLU A 91 -13.78 -30.09 -20.05
C GLU A 91 -15.07 -30.90 -19.83
N LYS A 92 -15.98 -30.43 -18.97
CA LYS A 92 -17.22 -31.14 -18.59
C LYS A 92 -16.94 -32.52 -17.98
N ALA A 93 -15.86 -32.60 -17.20
CA ALA A 93 -15.42 -33.85 -16.58
C ALA A 93 -16.24 -34.23 -15.34
N TYR A 94 -17.05 -33.31 -14.81
CA TYR A 94 -17.82 -33.51 -13.58
C TYR A 94 -19.32 -33.66 -13.85
N ALA A 95 -20.00 -34.41 -12.98
CA ALA A 95 -21.45 -34.57 -13.04
C ALA A 95 -22.17 -33.22 -12.81
N PRO A 96 -23.28 -32.92 -13.54
CA PRO A 96 -23.99 -31.65 -13.41
C PRO A 96 -24.48 -31.32 -12.00
N ALA A 97 -24.72 -32.33 -11.16
CA ALA A 97 -25.14 -32.15 -9.76
C ALA A 97 -24.08 -31.46 -8.88
N LEU A 98 -22.82 -31.40 -9.32
CA LEU A 98 -21.74 -30.69 -8.62
C LEU A 98 -21.67 -29.20 -8.97
N TYR A 99 -22.39 -28.76 -10.01
CA TYR A 99 -22.40 -27.37 -10.43
C TYR A 99 -23.25 -26.52 -9.47
N ASP A 100 -22.77 -25.32 -9.18
CA ASP A 100 -23.49 -24.34 -8.38
C ASP A 100 -24.57 -23.67 -9.23
N THR A 101 -25.79 -24.17 -9.14
CA THR A 101 -26.95 -23.65 -9.86
C THR A 101 -27.54 -22.40 -9.22
N ALA A 102 -27.19 -22.13 -7.96
CA ALA A 102 -27.64 -20.96 -7.20
C ALA A 102 -26.83 -19.70 -7.53
N LEU A 103 -25.56 -19.86 -7.90
CA LEU A 103 -24.72 -18.75 -8.34
C LEU A 103 -25.28 -18.09 -9.61
N LYS A 104 -25.67 -16.82 -9.51
CA LYS A 104 -26.02 -15.96 -10.64
C LYS A 104 -25.04 -14.79 -10.73
N LEU A 105 -24.28 -14.74 -11.83
CA LEU A 105 -23.40 -13.62 -12.09
C LEU A 105 -24.20 -12.44 -12.65
N THR A 106 -23.89 -11.25 -12.17
CA THR A 106 -24.37 -9.99 -12.73
C THR A 106 -23.74 -9.71 -14.10
N VAL A 107 -22.54 -10.24 -14.34
CA VAL A 107 -21.83 -10.17 -15.62
C VAL A 107 -21.22 -11.53 -15.96
N GLY A 108 -21.56 -12.06 -17.14
CA GLY A 108 -21.08 -13.35 -17.63
C GLY A 108 -21.98 -14.54 -17.24
N ASP A 109 -21.47 -15.75 -17.45
CA ASP A 109 -22.16 -17.01 -17.17
C ASP A 109 -21.40 -17.81 -16.10
N SER A 110 -22.17 -18.43 -15.19
CA SER A 110 -21.69 -19.32 -14.12
C SER A 110 -21.93 -20.80 -14.42
N ALA A 111 -22.42 -21.16 -15.61
CA ALA A 111 -22.59 -22.55 -15.98
C ALA A 111 -21.29 -23.33 -15.77
N ARG A 112 -21.40 -24.48 -15.09
CA ARG A 112 -20.28 -25.40 -14.77
C ARG A 112 -19.28 -24.88 -13.75
N PHE A 113 -19.66 -23.89 -12.95
CA PHE A 113 -18.87 -23.47 -11.79
C PHE A 113 -19.12 -24.46 -10.66
N ILE A 114 -18.05 -25.02 -10.11
CA ILE A 114 -18.07 -25.88 -8.93
C ILE A 114 -17.48 -25.10 -7.77
N LYS A 115 -18.22 -24.97 -6.67
CA LYS A 115 -17.75 -24.24 -5.48
C LYS A 115 -16.51 -24.92 -4.89
N ARG A 116 -15.47 -24.14 -4.57
CA ARG A 116 -14.20 -24.63 -4.03
C ARG A 116 -13.84 -23.92 -2.74
N GLY A 117 -13.70 -24.69 -1.67
CA GLY A 117 -13.40 -24.14 -0.34
C GLY A 117 -14.50 -23.23 0.20
N GLU A 118 -14.19 -22.51 1.26
CA GLU A 118 -15.11 -21.59 1.93
C GLU A 118 -15.05 -20.19 1.34
N ALA A 119 -16.19 -19.50 1.36
CA ALA A 119 -16.24 -18.08 1.07
C ALA A 119 -15.51 -17.30 2.17
N LYS A 120 -14.77 -16.27 1.78
CA LYS A 120 -14.17 -15.32 2.71
C LYS A 120 -14.92 -14.01 2.65
N THR A 121 -15.17 -13.42 3.81
CA THR A 121 -15.98 -12.21 3.94
C THR A 121 -15.14 -11.12 4.60
N LEU A 122 -15.22 -9.90 4.08
CA LEU A 122 -14.54 -8.73 4.62
C LEU A 122 -15.39 -7.48 4.38
N THR A 123 -15.55 -6.64 5.40
CA THR A 123 -16.04 -5.27 5.20
C THR A 123 -14.87 -4.40 4.75
N LEU A 124 -14.98 -3.83 3.55
CA LEU A 124 -13.92 -2.98 3.00
C LEU A 124 -13.82 -1.69 3.81
N VAL A 125 -12.61 -1.13 3.88
CA VAL A 125 -12.36 0.17 4.51
C VAL A 125 -12.01 1.18 3.42
N ASP A 126 -12.61 2.38 3.46
CA ASP A 126 -12.25 3.45 2.53
C ASP A 126 -10.88 4.03 2.89
N PRO A 127 -9.84 3.85 2.06
CA PRO A 127 -8.51 4.38 2.35
C PRO A 127 -8.50 5.91 2.50
N ALA A 128 -9.41 6.63 1.84
CA ALA A 128 -9.49 8.08 1.90
C ALA A 128 -9.97 8.60 3.28
N THR A 129 -10.67 7.77 4.04
CA THR A 129 -11.16 8.11 5.39
C THR A 129 -10.15 7.80 6.50
N LEU A 130 -9.07 7.09 6.18
CA LEU A 130 -8.04 6.69 7.15
C LEU A 130 -7.14 7.87 7.54
N ASN A 131 -7.21 8.29 8.81
CA ASN A 131 -6.34 9.34 9.35
C ASN A 131 -4.97 8.78 9.83
N CYS A 132 -4.12 8.40 8.87
CA CYS A 132 -2.85 7.74 9.15
C CYS A 132 -1.78 8.64 9.79
N ARG A 133 -1.86 9.96 9.59
CA ARG A 133 -0.93 10.91 10.18
C ARG A 133 -1.13 11.05 11.69
N ALA A 134 -2.38 11.07 12.16
CA ALA A 134 -2.69 11.11 13.58
C ALA A 134 -2.27 9.83 14.33
N LEU A 135 -2.35 8.67 13.67
CA LEU A 135 -1.95 7.38 14.26
C LEU A 135 -0.44 7.28 14.49
N LEU A 136 0.38 7.73 13.55
CA LEU A 136 1.84 7.81 13.73
C LEU A 136 2.24 8.70 14.91
N SER A 137 1.63 9.89 15.03
CA SER A 137 1.94 10.83 16.12
C SER A 137 1.59 10.27 17.51
N ARG A 138 0.57 9.42 17.62
CA ARG A 138 0.20 8.73 18.87
C ARG A 138 1.18 7.61 19.24
N MET A 139 1.79 6.93 18.26
CA MET A 139 2.82 5.91 18.54
C MET A 139 4.14 6.55 19.00
N THR A 140 4.54 7.68 18.43
CA THR A 140 5.82 8.35 18.78
C THR A 140 5.77 9.14 20.09
N THR A 141 4.58 9.53 20.57
CA THR A 141 4.42 10.22 21.87
C THR A 141 4.45 9.28 23.08
N LYS A 142 4.39 7.96 22.87
CA LYS A 142 4.61 6.94 23.91
C LYS A 142 6.09 6.53 24.08
N LEU A 143 7.05 7.34 23.63
CA LEU A 143 8.45 7.13 24.00
C LEU A 143 8.64 7.54 25.48
N PRO A 144 9.17 6.66 26.37
CA PRO A 144 9.28 6.97 27.79
C PRO A 144 10.09 8.25 28.01
N ARG A 145 9.53 9.13 28.85
CA ARG A 145 9.99 10.47 29.23
C ARG A 145 11.35 10.49 29.97
N ILE A 146 12.15 9.43 29.87
CA ILE A 146 13.40 9.23 30.61
C ILE A 146 14.59 9.89 29.89
N LEU A 147 14.48 10.21 28.59
CA LEU A 147 15.58 10.79 27.80
C LEU A 147 15.64 12.34 27.78
N ARG A 148 14.80 13.05 28.54
CA ARG A 148 14.80 14.53 28.58
C ARG A 148 15.45 15.15 29.84
N LEU A 149 16.36 14.44 30.50
CA LEU A 149 17.18 15.00 31.58
C LEU A 149 18.66 14.85 31.26
N ARG A 150 19.21 15.80 30.49
CA ARG A 150 20.63 16.20 30.56
C ARG A 150 20.88 17.33 29.57
N LYS A 151 20.74 18.57 30.05
CA LYS A 151 21.55 19.73 29.68
C LYS A 151 21.15 20.89 30.61
N SER A 152 21.61 20.81 31.86
CA SER A 152 21.69 21.98 32.74
C SER A 152 22.88 22.83 32.27
N PRO A 153 22.73 24.15 32.04
CA PRO A 153 23.88 25.00 31.79
C PRO A 153 24.69 25.14 33.08
N ARG A 154 25.98 24.77 33.04
CA ARG A 154 26.94 25.12 34.09
C ARG A 154 27.07 26.65 34.14
N GLN A 155 26.54 27.28 35.19
CA GLN A 155 26.92 28.64 35.57
C GLN A 155 28.38 28.62 36.04
N THR A 156 29.29 29.01 35.16
CA THR A 156 30.69 29.26 35.55
C THR A 156 30.78 30.66 36.14
N ARG A 157 30.67 30.74 37.47
CA ARG A 157 30.96 31.94 38.28
C ARG A 157 32.46 32.25 38.18
N ARG A 158 32.88 33.02 37.16
CA ARG A 158 34.26 33.54 37.11
C ARG A 158 34.37 34.79 37.96
N GLN A 159 35.20 34.65 38.99
CA GLN A 159 35.53 35.66 39.97
C GLN A 159 36.22 36.87 39.34
N ARG A 160 35.88 38.00 39.93
CA ARG A 160 36.39 39.35 39.74
C ARG A 160 37.89 39.38 40.09
N ILE A 161 38.76 39.65 39.13
CA ILE A 161 40.12 40.13 39.40
C ILE A 161 40.25 41.51 38.77
N ARG A 162 40.39 42.52 39.63
CA ARG A 162 40.78 43.88 39.28
C ARG A 162 42.29 43.93 39.12
N ARG A 163 42.80 44.51 38.02
CA ARG A 163 43.95 45.43 37.96
C ARG A 163 44.09 45.97 36.52
N ALA A 164 44.31 47.28 36.41
CA ALA A 164 44.47 48.11 35.21
C ALA A 164 45.96 48.56 35.10
N PRO A 165 46.38 49.48 34.21
CA PRO A 165 46.16 49.70 32.76
C PRO A 165 47.52 49.83 31.99
N ARG A 166 47.47 50.35 30.73
CA ARG A 166 48.55 50.76 29.79
C ARG A 166 49.02 49.64 28.83
N SER A 167 49.27 49.85 27.54
CA SER A 167 49.21 51.03 26.67
C SER A 167 49.47 50.57 25.21
N SER A 168 48.79 51.23 24.27
CA SER A 168 49.26 51.61 22.92
C SER A 168 49.92 50.61 21.95
N LEU A 169 49.34 50.55 20.74
CA LEU A 169 49.96 50.68 19.40
C LEU A 169 49.66 49.56 18.39
N ARG A 170 49.11 50.04 17.25
CA ARG A 170 49.30 49.63 15.85
C ARG A 170 48.51 48.44 15.29
N LEU A 171 47.51 48.82 14.49
CA LEU A 171 47.17 48.21 13.18
C LEU A 171 48.40 48.24 12.24
N PRO A 172 48.54 47.26 11.34
CA PRO A 172 47.95 47.46 10.00
C PRO A 172 47.30 46.22 9.35
N ARG A 173 46.57 46.57 8.29
CA ARG A 173 45.86 45.76 7.28
C ARG A 173 46.79 44.76 6.56
N LEU A 174 46.21 43.70 5.97
CA LEU A 174 46.12 43.46 4.50
C LEU A 174 45.89 41.97 4.16
N VAL A 175 45.00 41.76 3.17
CA VAL A 175 45.07 40.72 2.10
C VAL A 175 44.74 39.28 2.54
N SER A 176 43.93 38.45 1.86
CA SER A 176 43.34 38.41 0.53
C SER A 176 42.13 37.46 0.55
N ASN A 177 41.05 37.82 -0.17
CA ASN A 177 40.06 36.86 -0.66
C ASN A 177 40.53 36.28 -2.01
N PRO A 178 40.33 34.99 -2.29
CA PRO A 178 40.22 34.48 -3.66
C PRO A 178 38.74 34.40 -4.11
N PRO A 179 38.50 34.28 -5.43
CA PRO A 179 37.30 34.82 -6.08
C PRO A 179 36.15 33.83 -6.28
N CYS A 180 34.99 34.44 -6.55
CA CYS A 180 33.86 33.95 -7.35
C CYS A 180 34.17 32.80 -8.32
N SER A 181 33.23 31.86 -8.47
CA SER A 181 32.29 31.89 -9.62
C SER A 181 31.40 30.63 -9.75
N LEU A 182 30.11 30.89 -10.02
CA LEU A 182 29.17 30.20 -10.93
C LEU A 182 28.85 28.72 -10.62
N LEU A 183 27.71 28.34 -10.04
CA LEU A 183 26.29 28.60 -10.37
C LEU A 183 25.91 28.25 -11.81
N LEU A 184 25.30 27.05 -11.91
CA LEU A 184 24.26 26.55 -12.82
C LEU A 184 24.09 27.22 -14.19
N LEU A 185 24.08 26.39 -15.24
CA LEU A 185 22.88 26.21 -16.08
C LEU A 185 22.95 24.92 -16.89
N SER A 186 21.95 24.08 -16.63
CA SER A 186 21.41 22.99 -17.43
C SER A 186 21.02 23.42 -18.85
N LEU A 187 21.08 22.49 -19.83
CA LEU A 187 19.91 22.01 -20.62
C LEU A 187 20.30 21.27 -21.92
N LEU A 188 19.50 20.23 -22.20
CA LEU A 188 19.19 19.56 -23.50
C LEU A 188 20.31 18.78 -24.21
N SER A 189 20.08 17.71 -24.99
CA SER A 189 18.96 16.80 -25.28
C SER A 189 19.40 15.89 -26.45
N VAL A 190 18.71 14.75 -26.64
CA VAL A 190 18.47 14.03 -27.92
C VAL A 190 19.39 12.86 -28.35
N ALA A 191 18.70 11.71 -28.50
CA ALA A 191 18.83 10.57 -29.44
C ALA A 191 20.10 9.70 -29.41
N GLU A 192 20.07 8.37 -29.26
CA GLU A 192 19.19 7.30 -29.82
C GLU A 192 19.29 7.17 -31.35
N ARG A 193 20.20 6.30 -31.84
CA ARG A 193 19.94 5.33 -32.93
C ARG A 193 21.14 4.42 -33.24
N LEU A 194 20.86 3.12 -33.11
CA LEU A 194 21.27 1.94 -33.88
C LEU A 194 21.81 2.21 -35.31
N PRO A 195 22.61 1.31 -35.92
CA PRO A 195 22.35 -0.13 -36.07
C PRO A 195 23.21 -1.08 -35.25
#